data_AF-A0A9E8ML75-F1
#
_entry.id   AF-A0A9E8ML75-F1
#
_cell.length_a   1.000
_cell.length_b   1.000
_cell.length_c   1.000
_cell.angle_alpha   90.00
_cell.angle_beta   90.00
_cell.angle_gamma   90.00
#
_symmetry.space_group_name_H-M   'P 1'
#
loop_
_entity.id
_entity.type
_entity.pdbx_description
1 polymer ?
#
loop_
_entity_poly.entity_id
_entity_poly.type
_entity_poly.pdbx_seq_one_letter_code
_entity_poly.pdbx_strand_id
1 'polypeptide(L)'
;MLIISLVFAVVLTPLAVVFLLGEDPVPGIILGVVALLAGGIATRRIAVMTRARRAALREWRAENQEGLSDLRAMGGRGVLALASSARAISRLEKGDAPGATRILTSAVERLRGRRGAETFFAVLLPYRAAALAASGDAEGARASLEEGERAFAALPSTRKTEAGHVPVQLERVRRELGSERFDLQRVMADLAAAEATA
;
A
#
# COMPACT_ATOMS: atom_id res chain seq x y z
N MET A 1 -3.85 -14.53 -12.20
CA MET A 1 -3.27 -14.97 -10.91
C MET A 1 -1.74 -14.80 -10.78
N LEU A 2 -0.99 -14.40 -11.82
CA LEU A 2 0.48 -14.24 -11.73
C LEU A 2 0.98 -12.82 -11.38
N ILE A 3 0.13 -11.80 -11.50
CA ILE A 3 0.52 -10.37 -11.41
C ILE A 3 0.59 -9.88 -9.95
N ILE A 4 -0.30 -10.38 -9.09
CA ILE A 4 -0.31 -10.06 -7.65
C ILE A 4 0.94 -10.65 -6.97
N SER A 5 1.39 -11.85 -7.39
CA SER A 5 2.60 -12.47 -6.86
C SER A 5 3.90 -11.70 -7.14
N LEU A 6 3.97 -10.91 -8.22
CA LEU A 6 5.22 -10.24 -8.59
C LEU A 6 5.41 -8.90 -7.86
N VAL A 7 4.33 -8.14 -7.64
CA VAL A 7 4.38 -6.93 -6.80
C VAL A 7 4.67 -7.30 -5.35
N PHE A 8 4.09 -8.42 -4.87
CA PHE A 8 4.45 -9.03 -3.59
C PHE A 8 5.91 -9.48 -3.55
N ALA A 9 6.45 -10.13 -4.59
CA ALA A 9 7.85 -10.55 -4.59
C ALA A 9 8.85 -9.37 -4.65
N VAL A 10 8.50 -8.27 -5.33
CA VAL A 10 9.43 -7.13 -5.49
C VAL A 10 9.41 -6.19 -4.29
N VAL A 11 8.28 -6.07 -3.59
CA VAL A 11 8.13 -5.15 -2.44
C VAL A 11 8.29 -5.89 -1.11
N LEU A 12 7.75 -7.11 -1.00
CA LEU A 12 7.68 -7.84 0.26
C LEU A 12 8.92 -8.71 0.51
N THR A 13 9.64 -9.16 -0.52
CA THR A 13 10.91 -9.91 -0.32
C THR A 13 12.04 -9.05 0.28
N PRO A 14 12.28 -7.79 -0.16
CA PRO A 14 13.23 -6.91 0.53
C PRO A 14 12.76 -6.56 1.95
N LEU A 15 11.45 -6.38 2.15
CA LEU A 15 10.88 -6.02 3.46
C LEU A 15 10.98 -7.18 4.46
N ALA A 16 10.75 -8.42 4.01
CA ALA A 16 10.90 -9.63 4.80
C ALA A 16 12.36 -9.90 5.18
N VAL A 17 13.32 -9.59 4.31
CA VAL A 17 14.76 -9.71 4.62
C VAL A 17 15.19 -8.72 5.71
N VAL A 18 14.67 -7.49 5.70
CA VAL A 18 14.90 -6.50 6.78
C VAL A 18 14.29 -6.96 8.10
N PHE A 19 13.11 -7.59 8.06
CA PHE A 19 12.41 -8.05 9.25
C PHE A 19 13.01 -9.32 9.87
N LEU A 20 13.51 -10.25 9.04
CA LEU A 20 14.11 -11.52 9.48
C LEU A 20 15.52 -11.37 10.06
N LEU A 21 16.26 -10.32 9.68
CA LEU A 21 17.64 -10.10 10.13
C LEU A 21 17.74 -9.24 11.40
N GLY A 22 16.65 -8.66 11.88
CA GLY A 22 16.61 -7.98 13.20
C GLY A 22 17.47 -6.72 13.32
N GLU A 23 18.03 -6.21 12.22
CA GLU A 23 18.84 -4.99 12.22
C GLU A 23 18.00 -3.76 11.90
N ASP A 24 18.25 -2.67 12.64
CA ASP A 24 17.68 -1.35 12.35
C ASP A 24 17.90 -1.01 10.87
N PRO A 25 16.88 -0.49 10.15
CA PRO A 25 17.01 -0.23 8.72
C PRO A 25 18.05 0.87 8.52
N VAL A 26 19.27 0.43 8.21
CA VAL A 26 20.38 1.28 7.83
C VAL A 26 19.88 2.20 6.71
N PRO A 27 20.18 3.51 6.75
CA PRO A 27 19.79 4.46 5.70
C PRO A 27 20.07 3.95 4.28
N GLY A 28 21.06 3.06 4.12
CA GLY A 28 21.40 2.36 2.88
C GLY A 28 20.36 1.40 2.32
N ILE A 29 19.42 0.84 3.10
CA ILE A 29 18.37 -0.05 2.57
C ILE A 29 17.20 0.76 2.02
N ILE A 30 16.83 1.86 2.67
CA ILE A 30 15.87 2.83 2.12
C ILE A 30 16.47 3.52 0.89
N LEU A 31 17.76 3.92 0.94
CA LEU A 31 18.49 4.35 -0.25
C LEU A 31 18.59 3.25 -1.30
N GLY A 32 18.68 1.97 -0.91
CA GLY A 32 18.79 0.83 -1.81
C GLY A 32 17.48 0.53 -2.53
N VAL A 33 16.34 0.64 -1.85
CA VAL A 33 15.00 0.52 -2.45
C VAL A 33 14.69 1.76 -3.28
N VAL A 34 15.03 2.96 -2.82
CA VAL A 34 14.93 4.20 -3.61
C VAL A 34 15.91 4.18 -4.79
N ALA A 35 17.09 3.58 -4.69
CA ALA A 35 18.04 3.37 -5.78
C ALA A 35 17.73 2.11 -6.61
N LEU A 36 16.82 1.24 -6.21
CA LEU A 36 16.24 0.20 -7.07
C LEU A 36 15.05 0.76 -7.84
N LEU A 37 14.27 1.64 -7.22
CA LEU A 37 13.16 2.38 -7.85
C LEU A 37 13.69 3.51 -8.77
N ALA A 38 14.78 4.18 -8.41
CA ALA A 38 15.44 5.21 -9.21
C ALA A 38 16.60 4.65 -10.07
N GLY A 39 17.30 3.62 -9.60
CA GLY A 39 18.42 2.97 -10.29
C GLY A 39 18.08 1.60 -10.90
N GLY A 40 16.79 1.26 -11.01
CA GLY A 40 16.28 0.49 -12.15
C GLY A 40 16.60 1.16 -13.51
N ILE A 41 17.13 2.39 -13.47
CA ILE A 41 17.66 3.17 -14.60
C ILE A 41 19.22 3.21 -14.59
N ALA A 42 19.91 2.71 -13.56
CA ALA A 42 21.35 2.99 -13.37
C ALA A 42 22.23 1.82 -12.90
N THR A 43 21.95 0.57 -13.29
CA THR A 43 23.02 -0.45 -13.27
C THR A 43 23.95 -0.20 -14.46
N ARG A 44 25.01 0.57 -14.20
CA ARG A 44 26.26 0.61 -14.98
C ARG A 44 26.93 -0.78 -14.96
N ARG A 45 26.34 -1.71 -15.70
CA ARG A 45 27.03 -2.54 -16.68
C ARG A 45 26.28 -2.38 -17.98
N ILE A 46 26.38 -1.19 -18.58
CA ILE A 46 26.03 -0.97 -19.99
C ILE A 46 27.15 -1.60 -20.81
N ALA A 47 27.20 -2.92 -20.78
CA ALA A 47 27.90 -3.77 -21.70
C ALA A 47 26.87 -4.84 -22.08
N VAL A 48 26.18 -4.58 -23.19
CA VAL A 48 25.32 -5.52 -23.93
C VAL A 48 24.11 -6.05 -23.13
N MET A 49 23.02 -5.29 -23.12
CA MET A 49 21.69 -5.89 -22.87
C MET A 49 21.37 -6.87 -24.01
N THR A 50 21.41 -8.16 -23.70
CA THR A 50 21.01 -9.25 -24.60
C THR A 50 19.57 -9.02 -25.10
N ARG A 51 19.26 -9.50 -26.32
CA ARG A 51 17.91 -9.36 -26.91
C ARG A 51 16.82 -9.92 -26.00
N ALA A 52 17.11 -11.00 -25.28
CA ALA A 52 16.21 -11.64 -24.30
C ALA A 52 15.81 -10.70 -23.16
N ARG A 53 16.76 -9.94 -22.60
CA ARG A 53 16.48 -9.01 -21.49
C ARG A 53 15.66 -7.79 -21.94
N ARG A 54 15.84 -7.36 -23.19
CA ARG A 54 15.00 -6.32 -23.83
C ARG A 54 13.61 -6.81 -24.21
N ALA A 55 13.46 -8.09 -24.51
CA ALA A 55 12.15 -8.71 -24.73
C ALA A 55 11.38 -8.78 -23.40
N ALA A 56 12.00 -9.35 -22.35
CA ALA A 56 11.41 -9.45 -21.02
C ALA A 56 11.00 -8.08 -20.44
N LEU A 57 11.82 -7.03 -20.62
CA LEU A 57 11.47 -5.68 -20.16
C LEU A 57 10.30 -5.07 -20.94
N ARG A 58 10.16 -5.38 -22.23
CA ARG A 58 9.04 -4.89 -23.05
C ARG A 58 7.75 -5.61 -22.69
N GLU A 59 7.82 -6.91 -22.50
CA GLU A 59 6.72 -7.76 -22.04
C GLU A 59 6.23 -7.29 -20.66
N TRP A 60 7.14 -7.14 -19.70
CA TRP A 60 6.80 -6.62 -18.38
C TRP A 60 6.19 -5.21 -18.43
N ARG A 61 6.72 -4.31 -19.28
CA ARG A 61 6.13 -2.96 -19.43
C ARG A 61 4.76 -2.98 -20.08
N ALA A 62 4.52 -3.89 -21.02
CA ALA A 62 3.21 -4.05 -21.63
C ALA A 62 2.19 -4.58 -20.61
N GLU A 63 2.59 -5.55 -19.78
CA GLU A 63 1.77 -6.10 -18.71
C GLU A 63 1.46 -5.09 -17.59
N ASN A 64 2.37 -4.14 -17.33
CA ASN A 64 2.27 -3.19 -16.22
C ASN A 64 2.06 -1.73 -16.67
N GLN A 65 1.63 -1.53 -17.92
CA GLN A 65 1.53 -0.20 -18.52
C GLN A 65 0.56 0.71 -17.75
N GLU A 66 -0.56 0.15 -17.29
CA GLU A 66 -1.59 0.88 -16.55
C GLU A 66 -1.07 1.36 -15.19
N GLY A 67 -0.50 0.47 -14.36
CA GLY A 67 0.08 0.86 -13.07
C GLY A 67 1.25 1.84 -13.19
N LEU A 68 2.08 1.72 -14.24
CA LEU A 68 3.13 2.71 -14.52
C LEU A 68 2.57 4.07 -14.94
N SER A 69 1.42 4.10 -15.62
CA SER A 69 0.74 5.33 -15.99
C SER A 69 0.13 6.02 -14.76
N ASP A 70 -0.41 5.26 -13.82
CA ASP A 70 -0.97 5.77 -12.56
C ASP A 70 0.10 6.40 -11.70
N LEU A 71 1.24 5.74 -11.52
CA LEU A 71 2.38 6.28 -10.76
C LEU A 71 2.91 7.58 -11.38
N ARG A 72 2.91 7.69 -12.72
CA ARG A 72 3.27 8.94 -13.41
C ARG A 72 2.23 10.03 -13.22
N ALA A 73 0.94 9.70 -13.38
CA ALA A 73 -0.16 10.65 -13.22
C ALA A 73 -0.25 11.19 -11.79
N MET A 74 0.03 10.32 -10.81
CA MET A 74 0.08 10.64 -9.39
C MET A 74 1.21 11.63 -9.06
N GLY A 75 2.34 11.50 -9.75
CA GLY A 75 3.53 12.33 -9.57
C GLY A 75 4.26 12.06 -8.24
N GLY A 76 5.46 12.64 -8.09
CA GLY A 76 6.38 12.29 -6.99
C GLY A 76 5.79 12.47 -5.59
N ARG A 77 4.93 13.47 -5.36
CA ARG A 77 4.29 13.68 -4.05
C ARG A 77 3.32 12.57 -3.65
N GLY A 78 2.57 12.01 -4.61
CA GLY A 78 1.68 10.88 -4.29
C GLY A 78 2.46 9.57 -4.16
N VAL A 79 3.50 9.36 -4.97
CA VAL A 79 4.39 8.20 -4.80
C VAL A 79 5.06 8.19 -3.42
N LEU A 80 5.50 9.36 -2.92
CA LEU A 80 6.01 9.49 -1.56
C LEU A 80 4.93 9.22 -0.49
N ALA A 81 3.68 9.59 -0.75
CA ALA A 81 2.57 9.28 0.15
C ALA A 81 2.32 7.75 0.22
N LEU A 82 2.39 7.05 -0.92
CA LEU A 82 2.31 5.58 -0.97
C LEU A 82 3.48 4.90 -0.24
N ALA A 83 4.71 5.36 -0.47
CA ALA A 83 5.87 4.82 0.24
C ALA A 83 5.76 5.05 1.76
N SER A 84 5.22 6.20 2.16
CA SER A 84 5.00 6.53 3.58
C SER A 84 3.89 5.66 4.19
N SER A 85 2.84 5.35 3.45
CA SER A 85 1.75 4.52 3.97
C SER A 85 2.19 3.08 4.23
N ALA A 86 3.08 2.51 3.40
CA ALA A 86 3.69 1.20 3.68
C ALA A 86 4.42 1.18 5.04
N ARG A 87 5.15 2.25 5.38
CA ARG A 87 5.79 2.38 6.70
C ARG A 87 4.76 2.49 7.83
N ALA A 88 3.63 3.15 7.59
CA ALA A 88 2.56 3.28 8.57
C ALA A 88 1.84 1.95 8.83
N ILE A 89 1.61 1.14 7.79
CA ILE A 89 1.06 -0.21 7.92
C ILE A 89 1.99 -1.08 8.77
N SER A 90 3.31 -1.05 8.50
CA SER A 90 4.27 -1.78 9.34
C SER A 90 4.31 -1.31 10.79
N ARG A 91 3.99 -0.04 11.06
CA ARG A 91 3.82 0.45 12.44
C ARG A 91 2.56 -0.10 13.09
N LEU A 92 1.44 -0.18 12.37
CA LEU A 92 0.22 -0.81 12.88
C LEU A 92 0.43 -2.28 13.21
N GLU A 93 1.12 -3.03 12.35
CA GLU A 93 1.49 -4.43 12.62
C GLU A 93 2.29 -4.56 13.91
N LYS A 94 3.15 -3.59 14.22
CA LYS A 94 3.93 -3.53 15.47
C LYS A 94 3.16 -2.92 16.66
N GLY A 95 1.90 -2.53 16.48
CA GLY A 95 1.07 -1.93 17.52
C GLY A 95 1.27 -0.42 17.74
N ASP A 96 2.07 0.28 16.93
CA ASP A 96 2.24 1.75 16.99
C ASP A 96 1.11 2.46 16.23
N ALA A 97 -0.09 2.45 16.82
CA ALA A 97 -1.25 3.15 16.27
C ALA A 97 -1.07 4.68 16.19
N PRO A 98 -0.58 5.40 17.23
CA PRO A 98 -0.44 6.85 17.15
C PRO A 98 0.55 7.30 16.06
N GLY A 99 1.66 6.58 15.91
CA GLY A 99 2.64 6.85 14.86
C GLY A 99 2.10 6.56 13.47
N ALA A 100 1.30 5.50 13.30
CA ALA A 100 0.66 5.17 12.04
C ALA A 100 -0.45 6.16 11.66
N THR A 101 -1.30 6.56 12.61
CA THR A 101 -2.43 7.49 12.40
C THR A 101 -1.98 8.79 11.73
N ARG A 102 -0.89 9.38 12.22
CA ARG A 102 -0.35 10.63 11.66
C ARG A 102 0.08 10.47 10.19
N ILE A 103 0.77 9.36 9.90
CA ILE A 103 1.29 9.10 8.56
C ILE A 103 0.16 8.76 7.60
N LEU A 104 -0.77 7.89 7.99
CA LEU A 104 -1.92 7.50 7.17
C LEU A 104 -2.84 8.68 6.88
N THR A 105 -3.11 9.52 7.88
CA THR A 105 -3.90 10.74 7.66
C THR A 105 -3.23 11.66 6.64
N SER A 106 -1.92 11.92 6.77
CA SER A 106 -1.20 12.74 5.79
C SER A 106 -1.16 12.10 4.39
N ALA A 107 -1.02 10.78 4.32
CA ALA A 107 -1.00 10.06 3.04
C ALA A 107 -2.37 10.13 2.34
N VAL A 108 -3.46 9.85 3.06
CA VAL A 108 -4.84 9.92 2.56
C VAL A 108 -5.15 11.33 2.06
N GLU A 109 -4.83 12.38 2.82
CA GLU A 109 -5.05 13.78 2.39
C GLU A 109 -4.26 14.13 1.10
N ARG A 110 -3.06 13.58 0.92
CA ARG A 110 -2.24 13.81 -0.28
C ARG A 110 -2.72 13.06 -1.51
N LEU A 111 -3.39 11.93 -1.31
CA LEU A 111 -3.92 11.06 -2.37
C LEU A 111 -5.36 11.41 -2.72
N ARG A 112 -6.12 12.05 -1.82
CA ARG A 112 -7.50 12.47 -2.06
C ARG A 112 -7.61 13.31 -3.33
N GLY A 113 -8.47 12.88 -4.26
CA GLY A 113 -8.73 13.56 -5.53
C GLY A 113 -7.54 13.59 -6.50
N ARG A 114 -6.45 12.86 -6.22
CA ARG A 114 -5.28 12.82 -7.08
C ARG A 114 -5.49 11.79 -8.19
N ARG A 115 -5.32 12.23 -9.43
CA ARG A 115 -5.39 11.35 -10.61
C ARG A 115 -4.38 10.21 -10.51
N GLY A 116 -4.83 8.98 -10.77
CA GLY A 116 -4.01 7.76 -10.69
C GLY A 116 -3.77 7.27 -9.26
N ALA A 117 -4.41 7.87 -8.25
CA ALA A 117 -4.31 7.46 -6.85
C ALA A 117 -5.59 6.85 -6.30
N GLU A 118 -6.64 6.73 -7.11
CA GLU A 118 -8.01 6.42 -6.68
C GLU A 118 -8.08 5.04 -5.98
N THR A 119 -7.49 4.01 -6.58
CA THR A 119 -7.40 2.67 -6.00
C THR A 119 -6.65 2.70 -4.67
N PHE A 120 -5.47 3.32 -4.63
CA PHE A 120 -4.66 3.38 -3.41
C PHE A 120 -5.34 4.17 -2.30
N PHE A 121 -6.02 5.26 -2.66
CA PHE A 121 -6.79 6.06 -1.73
C PHE A 121 -7.89 5.21 -1.08
N ALA A 122 -8.66 4.43 -1.86
CA ALA A 122 -9.66 3.51 -1.33
C ALA A 122 -9.05 2.44 -0.41
N VAL A 123 -7.92 1.85 -0.81
CA VAL A 123 -7.22 0.79 -0.04
C VAL A 123 -6.65 1.29 1.29
N LEU A 124 -6.24 2.56 1.40
CA LEU A 124 -5.65 3.09 2.63
C LEU A 124 -6.68 3.46 3.71
N LEU A 125 -7.96 3.61 3.35
CA LEU A 125 -9.01 4.07 4.26
C LEU A 125 -9.36 3.06 5.38
N PRO A 126 -9.43 1.73 5.14
CA PRO A 126 -9.54 0.74 6.20
C PRO A 126 -8.38 0.79 7.21
N TYR A 127 -7.14 0.92 6.73
CA TYR A 127 -5.96 1.02 7.60
C TYR A 127 -5.98 2.29 8.44
N ARG A 128 -6.38 3.43 7.84
CA ARG A 128 -6.57 4.69 8.58
C ARG A 128 -7.66 4.55 9.64
N ALA A 129 -8.78 3.90 9.32
CA ALA A 129 -9.85 3.65 10.28
C ALA A 129 -9.35 2.80 11.47
N ALA A 130 -8.60 1.73 11.20
CA ALA A 130 -8.02 0.89 12.24
C ALA A 130 -7.01 1.65 13.12
N ALA A 131 -6.16 2.49 12.52
CA ALA A 131 -5.21 3.32 13.25
C ALA A 131 -5.91 4.34 14.18
N LEU A 132 -6.95 5.01 13.67
CA LEU A 132 -7.75 5.99 14.41
C LEU A 132 -8.46 5.31 15.59
N ALA A 133 -9.13 4.18 15.33
CA ALA A 133 -9.81 3.40 16.35
C ALA A 133 -8.87 2.97 17.49
N ALA A 134 -7.70 2.40 17.14
CA ALA A 134 -6.68 2.01 18.10
C ALA A 134 -6.04 3.19 18.85
N SER A 135 -6.09 4.40 18.27
CA SER A 135 -5.64 5.63 18.92
C SER A 135 -6.72 6.28 19.80
N GLY A 136 -7.91 5.67 19.90
CA GLY A 136 -9.05 6.19 20.67
C GLY A 136 -9.96 7.17 19.91
N ASP A 137 -9.73 7.39 18.62
CA ASP A 137 -10.56 8.27 17.77
C ASP A 137 -11.61 7.46 17.01
N ALA A 138 -12.68 7.08 17.72
CA ALA A 138 -13.76 6.28 17.16
C ALA A 138 -14.59 7.05 16.11
N GLU A 139 -14.75 8.36 16.25
CA GLU A 139 -15.49 9.19 15.28
C GLU A 139 -14.69 9.33 13.98
N GLY A 140 -13.40 9.65 14.08
CA GLY A 140 -12.51 9.70 12.93
C GLY A 140 -12.43 8.35 12.21
N ALA A 141 -12.42 7.24 12.97
CA ALA A 141 -12.45 5.91 12.39
C ALA A 141 -13.73 5.65 11.58
N ARG A 142 -14.91 5.99 12.12
CA ARG A 142 -16.19 5.88 11.39
C ARG A 142 -16.21 6.74 10.13
N ALA A 143 -15.76 7.99 10.22
CA ALA A 143 -15.65 8.88 9.06
C ALA A 143 -14.73 8.31 7.98
N SER A 144 -13.62 7.67 8.37
CA SER A 144 -12.70 7.00 7.45
C SER A 144 -13.34 5.77 6.78
N LEU A 145 -14.20 5.02 7.49
CA LEU A 145 -14.95 3.91 6.89
C LEU A 145 -15.96 4.39 5.85
N GLU A 146 -16.75 5.41 6.18
CA GLU A 146 -17.72 6.02 5.26
C GLU A 146 -17.05 6.64 4.03
N GLU A 147 -15.89 7.26 4.21
CA GLU A 147 -15.05 7.73 3.11
C GLU A 147 -14.55 6.56 2.26
N GLY A 148 -14.16 5.44 2.88
CA GLY A 148 -13.73 4.21 2.21
C GLY A 148 -14.81 3.63 1.31
N GLU A 149 -16.05 3.55 1.80
CA GLU A 149 -17.19 3.04 1.03
C GLU A 149 -17.50 3.93 -0.17
N ARG A 150 -17.52 5.26 0.03
CA ARG A 150 -17.73 6.21 -1.07
C ARG A 150 -16.60 6.15 -2.10
N ALA A 151 -15.35 6.07 -1.64
CA ALA A 151 -14.18 5.96 -2.50
C ALA A 151 -14.24 4.69 -3.35
N PHE A 152 -14.52 3.54 -2.74
CA PHE A 152 -14.66 2.28 -3.45
C PHE A 152 -15.85 2.28 -4.43
N ALA A 153 -17.00 2.80 -4.02
CA ALA A 153 -18.19 2.88 -4.87
C ALA A 153 -17.94 3.70 -6.13
N ALA A 154 -17.17 4.79 -6.01
CA ALA A 154 -16.79 5.69 -7.10
C ALA A 154 -15.72 5.13 -8.05
N LEU A 155 -15.07 4.00 -7.72
CA LEU A 155 -14.10 3.39 -8.61
C LEU A 155 -14.77 2.88 -9.91
N PRO A 156 -14.09 3.01 -11.06
CA PRO A 156 -14.54 2.33 -12.27
C PRO A 156 -14.47 0.80 -12.08
N SER A 157 -15.29 0.05 -12.82
CA SER A 157 -15.40 -1.41 -12.68
C SER A 157 -14.07 -2.15 -12.86
N THR A 158 -13.21 -1.67 -13.75
CA THR A 158 -11.86 -2.22 -13.96
C THR A 158 -10.99 -2.14 -12.71
N ARG A 159 -11.14 -1.07 -11.91
CA ARG A 159 -10.37 -0.82 -10.68
C ARG A 159 -11.02 -1.42 -9.44
N LYS A 160 -12.31 -1.70 -9.47
CA LYS A 160 -13.00 -2.44 -8.40
C LYS A 160 -12.43 -3.85 -8.23
N THR A 161 -11.99 -4.49 -9.32
CA THR A 161 -11.30 -5.79 -9.24
C THR A 161 -9.98 -5.69 -8.48
N GLU A 162 -9.17 -4.66 -8.77
CA GLU A 162 -7.90 -4.41 -8.05
C GLU A 162 -8.12 -4.11 -6.56
N ALA A 163 -9.21 -3.40 -6.24
CA ALA A 163 -9.62 -3.07 -4.88
C ALA A 163 -10.64 -4.04 -4.27
N GLY A 164 -10.78 -5.26 -4.80
CA GLY A 164 -11.88 -6.18 -4.46
C GLY A 164 -11.95 -6.57 -2.98
N HIS A 165 -10.84 -6.46 -2.26
CA HIS A 165 -10.71 -6.71 -0.82
C HIS A 165 -11.24 -5.56 0.06
N VAL A 166 -11.34 -4.33 -0.47
CA VAL A 166 -11.68 -3.13 0.31
C VAL A 166 -13.03 -3.24 1.04
N PRO A 167 -14.14 -3.70 0.42
CA PRO A 167 -15.41 -3.83 1.13
C PRO A 167 -15.33 -4.78 2.33
N VAL A 168 -14.60 -5.89 2.18
CA VAL A 168 -14.40 -6.86 3.24
C VAL A 168 -13.57 -6.25 4.37
N GLN A 169 -12.51 -5.53 4.03
CA GLN A 169 -11.67 -4.82 5.00
C GLN A 169 -12.45 -3.77 5.81
N LEU A 170 -13.25 -2.95 5.13
CA LEU A 170 -14.11 -1.94 5.77
C LEU A 170 -15.09 -2.59 6.76
N GLU A 171 -15.72 -3.70 6.35
CA GLU A 171 -16.67 -4.41 7.20
C GLU A 171 -16.00 -5.10 8.40
N ARG A 172 -14.77 -5.60 8.25
CA ARG A 172 -14.00 -6.17 9.38
C ARG A 172 -13.67 -5.10 10.42
N VAL A 173 -13.16 -3.95 9.98
CA VAL A 173 -12.86 -2.83 10.89
C VAL A 173 -14.13 -2.28 11.56
N ARG A 174 -15.25 -2.20 10.81
CA ARG A 174 -16.55 -1.80 11.36
C ARG A 174 -17.02 -2.71 12.48
N ARG A 175 -16.96 -4.03 12.28
CA ARG A 175 -17.36 -5.01 13.29
C ARG A 175 -16.50 -4.88 14.56
N GLU A 176 -15.20 -4.67 14.40
CA GLU A 176 -14.31 -4.44 15.54
C GLU A 176 -14.65 -3.16 16.32
N LEU A 177 -14.91 -2.07 15.61
CA LEU A 177 -15.30 -0.78 16.22
C LEU A 177 -16.59 -0.86 17.05
N GLY A 178 -17.47 -1.82 16.75
CA GLY A 178 -18.69 -2.09 17.53
C GLY A 178 -18.49 -3.01 18.74
N SER A 179 -17.29 -3.55 18.93
CA SER A 179 -16.97 -4.43 20.05
C SER A 179 -16.60 -3.66 21.32
N GLU A 180 -16.67 -4.32 22.49
CA GLU A 180 -16.32 -3.71 23.78
C GLU A 180 -14.85 -3.28 23.88
N ARG A 181 -13.95 -3.94 23.13
CA ARG A 181 -12.52 -3.63 23.08
C ARG A 181 -11.99 -3.81 21.68
N PHE A 182 -11.50 -2.72 21.10
CA PHE A 182 -10.86 -2.75 19.80
C PHE A 182 -9.52 -3.49 19.86
N ASP A 183 -9.45 -4.66 19.21
CA ASP A 183 -8.22 -5.43 19.04
C ASP A 183 -7.55 -5.10 17.70
N LEU A 184 -6.53 -4.24 17.76
CA LEU A 184 -5.78 -3.83 16.58
C LEU A 184 -5.07 -5.02 15.90
N GLN A 185 -4.53 -5.98 16.66
CA GLN A 185 -3.74 -7.07 16.07
C GLN A 185 -4.65 -8.04 15.32
N ARG A 186 -5.83 -8.33 15.88
CA ARG A 186 -6.86 -9.08 15.17
C ARG A 186 -7.27 -8.38 13.88
N VAL A 187 -7.56 -7.08 13.94
CA VAL A 187 -7.93 -6.29 12.75
C VAL A 187 -6.84 -6.32 11.69
N MET A 188 -5.56 -6.16 12.07
CA MET A 188 -4.46 -6.19 11.10
C MET A 188 -4.30 -7.55 10.43
N ALA A 189 -4.41 -8.65 11.19
CA ALA A 189 -4.41 -10.00 10.62
C ALA A 189 -5.59 -10.19 9.65
N ASP A 190 -6.75 -9.65 10.00
CA ASP A 190 -7.95 -9.68 9.20
C ASP A 190 -7.83 -8.86 7.91
N LEU A 191 -7.19 -7.69 7.95
CA LEU A 191 -6.94 -6.87 6.77
C LEU A 191 -6.00 -7.58 5.79
N ALA A 192 -4.92 -8.17 6.30
CA ALA A 192 -3.96 -8.94 5.51
C ALA A 192 -4.59 -10.20 4.89
N ALA A 193 -5.45 -10.91 5.64
CA ALA A 193 -6.16 -12.09 5.13
C ALA A 193 -7.12 -11.74 3.98
N ALA A 194 -7.79 -10.59 4.03
CA ALA A 194 -8.68 -10.16 2.96
C ALA A 194 -7.93 -9.88 1.64
N GLU A 195 -6.71 -9.34 1.73
CA GLU A 195 -5.84 -9.11 0.57
C GLU A 195 -5.35 -10.41 -0.07
N ALA A 196 -5.08 -11.44 0.73
CA ALA A 196 -4.59 -12.73 0.22
C ALA A 196 -5.66 -13.56 -0.53
N THR A 197 -6.95 -13.26 -0.33
CA THR A 197 -8.08 -14.00 -0.92
C THR A 197 -8.72 -13.34 -2.14
N ALA A 198 -8.28 -12.13 -2.50
CA ALA A 198 -8.78 -11.36 -3.65
C ALA A 198 -7.91 -11.59 -4.90
#